data_AF-B4W523-F1
#
_entry.id   AF-B4W523-F1
#
_cell.length_a   1.000
_cell.length_b   1.000
_cell.length_c   1.000
_cell.angle_alpha   90.00
_cell.angle_beta   90.00
_cell.angle_gamma   90.00
#
_symmetry.space_group_name_H-M   'P 1'
#
loop_
_entity.id
_entity.type
_entity.pdbx_description
1 polymer ?
#
loop_
_entity_poly.entity_id
_entity_poly.type
_entity_poly.pdbx_seq_one_letter_code
_entity_poly.pdbx_strand_id
1 'polypeptide(L)'
;MLTDQHPPSIPTWLAIARLLRWDKPAGRLILMVPALWAVFLAAQGTPPIPLVGVIILGTLATSAAGCVINDLWDRDIDPQVERTKERPLASRALSVQVGVVVVLVAMSCAGILALYLNPFTFWLCVAAVPVIVFYPSAKRVFPIPQLVLSIAWGFAVLISWSAVTGNLQPATWFLWAATVTWTLGFDTVYAMSDRDDDQKLGVKSSALFFGDYAPEAVGLFFTATVGFLARLGFVMQLHWGFWIALGVAIIGWIWHYTRLRQADIPKPVYGEIFRQNVWIGFVLLAGMIGGLVL
;
A
#
# COMPACT_ATOMS: atom_id res chain seq x y z
N MET A 1 -19.81 42.62 17.58
CA MET A 1 -18.54 41.88 17.76
C MET A 1 -18.83 40.44 17.42
N LEU A 2 -18.56 40.05 16.18
CA LEU A 2 -18.58 38.63 15.79
C LEU A 2 -17.29 38.05 16.33
N THR A 3 -17.39 37.19 17.33
CA THR A 3 -16.27 36.39 17.81
C THR A 3 -15.86 35.47 16.67
N ASP A 4 -14.70 35.75 16.08
CA ASP A 4 -13.95 34.81 15.25
C ASP A 4 -13.70 33.55 16.09
N GLN A 5 -14.62 32.59 16.01
CA GLN A 5 -14.38 31.25 16.51
C GLN A 5 -13.45 30.57 15.51
N HIS A 6 -12.16 30.90 15.59
CA HIS A 6 -11.14 30.01 15.05
C HIS A 6 -11.35 28.65 15.75
N PRO A 7 -11.63 27.57 15.01
CA PRO A 7 -11.71 26.25 15.61
C PRO A 7 -10.39 26.00 16.38
N PRO A 8 -10.44 25.32 17.54
CA PRO A 8 -9.25 25.11 18.35
C PRO A 8 -8.15 24.51 17.49
N SER A 9 -7.02 25.23 17.40
CA SER A 9 -5.89 24.81 16.59
C SER A 9 -5.38 23.47 17.14
N ILE A 10 -5.46 22.43 16.30
CA ILE A 10 -4.93 21.12 16.64
C ILE A 10 -3.43 21.31 16.98
N PRO A 11 -2.92 20.75 18.09
CA PRO A 11 -1.50 20.86 18.42
C PRO A 11 -0.62 20.41 17.26
N THR A 12 0.45 21.15 16.95
CA THR A 12 1.31 20.89 15.79
C THR A 12 1.81 19.45 15.73
N TRP A 13 2.17 18.85 16.87
CA TRP A 13 2.62 17.45 16.95
C TRP A 13 1.51 16.47 16.53
N LEU A 14 0.25 16.75 16.85
CA LEU A 14 -0.89 15.93 16.48
C LEU A 14 -1.23 16.12 15.00
N ALA A 15 -1.09 17.33 14.47
CA ALA A 15 -1.19 17.58 13.04
C ALA A 15 -0.09 16.84 12.25
N ILE A 16 1.15 16.80 12.75
CA ILE A 16 2.25 16.02 12.16
C ILE A 16 1.95 14.53 12.23
N ALA A 17 1.44 14.02 13.35
CA ALA A 17 1.05 12.62 13.48
C ALA A 17 -0.04 12.24 12.45
N ARG A 18 -1.05 13.10 12.24
CA ARG A 18 -2.08 12.92 11.20
C ARG A 18 -1.52 13.03 9.78
N LEU A 19 -0.56 13.93 9.55
CA LEU A 19 0.11 14.08 8.26
C LEU A 19 0.84 12.79 7.88
N LEU A 20 1.55 12.21 8.85
CA LEU A 20 2.22 10.94 8.69
C LEU A 20 1.24 9.76 8.57
N ARG A 21 -0.04 9.92 8.97
CA ARG A 21 -1.13 8.91 9.08
C ARG A 21 -1.13 8.03 10.34
N TRP A 22 -0.55 8.50 11.46
CA TRP A 22 -0.35 7.66 12.65
C TRP A 22 -1.67 7.27 13.32
N ASP A 23 -2.73 8.02 13.01
CA ASP A 23 -4.12 7.76 13.37
C ASP A 23 -4.79 6.67 12.51
N LYS A 24 -4.25 6.32 11.34
CA LYS A 24 -4.85 5.39 10.37
C LYS A 24 -3.85 4.30 9.93
N PRO A 25 -3.66 3.24 10.74
CA PRO A 25 -2.57 2.28 10.52
C PRO A 25 -2.78 1.37 9.30
N ALA A 26 -4.02 1.16 8.84
CA ALA A 26 -4.36 0.17 7.81
C ALA A 26 -3.51 0.29 6.54
N GLY A 27 -3.34 1.51 6.00
CA GLY A 27 -2.55 1.72 4.78
C GLY A 27 -1.07 1.40 4.91
N ARG A 28 -0.51 1.50 6.12
CA ARG A 28 0.90 1.12 6.37
C ARG A 28 1.07 -0.36 6.55
N LEU A 29 0.13 -0.96 7.28
CA LEU A 29 0.14 -2.40 7.54
C LEU A 29 0.02 -3.16 6.22
N ILE A 30 -0.88 -2.74 5.32
CA ILE A 30 -1.07 -3.42 4.04
C ILE A 30 0.12 -3.24 3.08
N LEU A 31 0.88 -2.13 3.17
CA LEU A 31 2.16 -1.97 2.46
C LEU A 31 3.28 -2.84 3.07
N MET A 32 3.28 -3.00 4.39
CA MET A 32 4.29 -3.77 5.13
C MET A 32 4.14 -5.29 4.93
N VAL A 33 2.91 -5.78 4.77
CA VAL A 33 2.63 -7.21 4.62
C VAL A 33 3.44 -7.85 3.47
N PRO A 34 3.45 -7.33 2.22
CA PRO A 34 4.28 -7.88 1.14
C PRO A 34 5.79 -7.87 1.43
N ALA A 35 6.27 -6.86 2.16
CA ALA A 35 7.67 -6.81 2.61
C ALA A 35 7.99 -8.00 3.53
N LEU A 36 7.06 -8.28 4.46
CA LEU A 36 7.15 -9.43 5.37
C LEU A 36 7.02 -10.76 4.63
N TRP A 37 6.09 -10.89 3.68
CA TRP A 37 5.99 -12.07 2.81
C TRP A 37 7.34 -12.38 2.16
N ALA A 38 7.94 -11.37 1.56
CA ALA A 38 9.19 -11.51 0.82
C ALA A 38 10.37 -11.89 1.71
N VAL A 39 10.57 -11.22 2.86
CA VAL A 39 11.71 -11.53 3.73
C VAL A 39 11.60 -12.92 4.36
N PHE A 40 10.40 -13.36 4.77
CA PHE A 40 10.20 -14.70 5.34
C PHE A 40 10.35 -15.80 4.30
N LEU A 41 9.76 -15.64 3.10
CA LEU A 41 9.90 -16.61 2.02
C LEU A 41 11.36 -16.70 1.54
N ALA A 42 12.03 -15.57 1.33
CA ALA A 42 13.42 -15.54 0.89
C ALA A 42 14.38 -16.16 1.92
N ALA A 43 14.09 -16.02 3.21
CA ALA A 43 14.87 -16.59 4.31
C ALA A 43 14.44 -18.00 4.73
N GLN A 44 13.56 -18.65 3.96
CA GLN A 44 13.02 -19.97 4.27
C GLN A 44 12.45 -20.08 5.69
N GLY A 45 11.80 -19.02 6.15
CA GLY A 45 11.07 -18.97 7.42
C GLY A 45 11.87 -18.44 8.60
N THR A 46 13.20 -18.33 8.47
CA THR A 46 14.08 -17.90 9.56
C THR A 46 14.90 -16.65 9.21
N PRO A 47 14.26 -15.50 8.92
CA PRO A 47 14.99 -14.27 8.65
C PRO A 47 15.72 -13.77 9.90
N PRO A 48 16.92 -13.18 9.75
CA PRO A 48 17.61 -12.53 10.87
C PRO A 48 16.73 -11.45 11.51
N ILE A 49 16.55 -11.50 12.83
CA ILE A 49 15.70 -10.54 13.58
C ILE A 49 16.07 -9.07 13.29
N PRO A 50 17.37 -8.68 13.23
CA PRO A 50 17.72 -7.30 12.89
C PRO A 50 17.23 -6.89 11.49
N LEU A 51 17.28 -7.80 10.51
CA LEU A 51 16.79 -7.54 9.16
C LEU A 51 15.27 -7.34 9.16
N VAL A 52 14.51 -8.15 9.89
CA VAL A 52 13.05 -7.95 10.04
C VAL A 52 12.75 -6.57 10.64
N GLY A 53 13.51 -6.16 11.66
CA GLY A 53 13.42 -4.82 12.24
C GLY A 53 13.68 -3.71 11.22
N VAL A 54 14.73 -3.86 10.40
CA VAL A 54 15.06 -2.92 9.32
C VAL A 54 13.95 -2.83 8.28
N ILE A 55 13.36 -3.96 7.86
CA ILE A 55 12.26 -3.99 6.89
C ILE A 55 11.00 -3.32 7.46
N ILE A 56 10.64 -3.59 8.71
CA ILE A 56 9.48 -2.98 9.37
C ILE A 56 9.68 -1.46 9.50
N LEU A 57 10.79 -1.03 10.10
CA LEU A 57 11.08 0.39 10.32
C LEU A 57 11.26 1.14 8.99
N GLY A 58 11.91 0.53 8.02
CA GLY A 58 12.09 1.06 6.68
C GLY A 58 10.75 1.27 5.99
N THR A 59 9.86 0.26 6.04
CA THR A 59 8.52 0.37 5.45
C THR A 59 7.70 1.47 6.12
N LEU A 60 7.76 1.61 7.45
CA LEU A 60 7.07 2.67 8.17
C LEU A 60 7.59 4.06 7.77
N ALA A 61 8.92 4.22 7.67
CA ALA A 61 9.56 5.48 7.28
C ALA A 61 9.24 5.87 5.83
N THR A 62 9.36 4.92 4.88
CA THR A 62 9.05 5.15 3.47
C THR A 62 7.55 5.36 3.23
N SER A 63 6.68 4.65 3.95
CA SER A 63 5.22 4.88 3.91
C SER A 63 4.85 6.27 4.39
N ALA A 64 5.46 6.72 5.50
CA ALA A 64 5.32 8.07 6.01
C ALA A 64 5.73 9.12 4.97
N ALA A 65 6.93 8.98 4.38
CA ALA A 65 7.39 9.86 3.31
C ALA A 65 6.43 9.88 2.11
N GLY A 66 6.00 8.70 1.63
CA GLY A 66 5.07 8.57 0.51
C GLY A 66 3.70 9.21 0.77
N CYS A 67 3.19 9.13 2.00
CA CYS A 67 1.95 9.80 2.40
C CYS A 67 2.10 11.33 2.36
N VAL A 68 3.19 11.87 2.89
CA VAL A 68 3.42 13.32 2.89
C VAL A 68 3.70 13.84 1.48
N ILE A 69 4.45 13.09 0.66
CA ILE A 69 4.65 13.39 -0.76
C ILE A 69 3.30 13.46 -1.48
N ASN A 70 2.41 12.49 -1.28
CA ASN A 70 1.09 12.52 -1.89
C ASN A 70 0.29 13.76 -1.46
N ASP A 71 0.28 14.08 -0.17
CA ASP A 71 -0.42 15.28 0.34
C ASP A 71 0.20 16.59 -0.17
N LEU A 72 1.51 16.63 -0.46
CA LEU A 72 2.18 17.77 -1.09
C LEU A 72 1.75 17.93 -2.56
N TRP A 73 1.68 16.83 -3.32
CA TRP A 73 1.20 16.83 -4.69
C TRP A 73 -0.28 17.18 -4.81
N ASP A 74 -1.10 16.73 -3.86
CA ASP A 74 -2.55 16.85 -3.90
C ASP A 74 -3.07 18.03 -3.07
N ARG A 75 -2.20 18.92 -2.59
CA ARG A 75 -2.53 20.05 -1.70
C ARG A 75 -3.71 20.92 -2.16
N ASP A 76 -3.89 21.07 -3.47
CA ASP A 76 -4.95 21.90 -4.05
C ASP A 76 -6.15 21.07 -4.54
N ILE A 77 -6.01 19.74 -4.61
CA ILE A 77 -7.08 18.79 -4.99
C ILE A 77 -7.79 18.27 -3.73
N ASP A 78 -7.02 17.86 -2.72
CA ASP A 78 -7.50 17.29 -1.46
C ASP A 78 -8.56 18.15 -0.74
N PRO A 79 -8.53 19.50 -0.74
CA PRO A 79 -9.58 20.34 -0.15
C PRO A 79 -10.96 20.16 -0.79
N GLN A 80 -11.02 19.65 -2.01
CA GLN A 80 -12.24 19.51 -2.81
C GLN A 80 -12.85 18.10 -2.74
N VAL A 81 -12.21 17.18 -1.99
CA VAL A 81 -12.65 15.79 -1.81
C VAL A 81 -13.07 15.58 -0.36
N GLU A 82 -14.27 15.04 -0.15
CA GLU A 82 -14.92 14.99 1.18
C GLU A 82 -14.05 14.28 2.22
N ARG A 83 -13.39 13.19 1.81
CA ARG A 83 -12.54 12.34 2.66
C ARG A 83 -11.21 13.00 3.04
N THR A 84 -10.69 13.92 2.23
CA THR A 84 -9.31 14.41 2.33
C THR A 84 -9.21 15.89 2.67
N LYS A 85 -10.33 16.63 2.66
CA LYS A 85 -10.37 18.06 2.97
C LYS A 85 -9.77 18.42 4.33
N GLU A 86 -9.82 17.50 5.30
CA GLU A 86 -9.29 17.71 6.65
C GLU A 86 -7.79 17.37 6.79
N ARG A 87 -7.13 16.87 5.73
CA ARG A 87 -5.70 16.54 5.79
C ARG A 87 -4.88 17.79 6.17
N PRO A 88 -3.82 17.68 6.99
CA PRO A 88 -3.13 18.85 7.54
C PRO A 88 -2.57 19.85 6.50
N LEU A 89 -2.09 19.37 5.34
CA LEU A 89 -1.61 20.24 4.26
C LEU A 89 -2.76 20.82 3.42
N ALA A 90 -3.85 20.08 3.25
CA ALA A 90 -5.04 20.49 2.51
C ALA A 90 -5.80 21.59 3.27
N SER A 91 -6.07 21.36 4.56
CA SER A 91 -6.72 22.31 5.47
C SER A 91 -5.84 23.48 5.89
N ARG A 92 -4.57 23.51 5.43
CA ARG A 92 -3.57 24.53 5.77
C ARG A 92 -3.22 24.60 7.27
N ALA A 93 -3.55 23.55 8.03
CA ALA A 93 -3.12 23.39 9.42
C ALA A 93 -1.60 23.24 9.56
N LEU A 94 -0.92 22.73 8.52
CA LEU A 94 0.54 22.71 8.40
C LEU A 94 0.98 23.41 7.11
N SER A 95 2.14 24.06 7.16
CA SER A 95 2.75 24.67 5.97
C SER A 95 3.43 23.64 5.08
N VAL A 96 3.63 24.00 3.82
CA VAL A 96 4.40 23.17 2.86
C VAL A 96 5.82 22.95 3.34
N GLN A 97 6.45 23.95 3.98
CA GLN A 97 7.80 23.78 4.53
C GLN A 97 7.85 22.67 5.58
N VAL A 98 6.83 22.58 6.46
CA VAL A 98 6.74 21.48 7.43
C VAL A 98 6.62 20.14 6.70
N GLY A 99 5.77 20.04 5.67
CA GLY A 99 5.65 18.84 4.86
C GLY A 99 6.98 18.40 4.23
N VAL A 100 7.73 19.33 3.63
CA VAL A 100 9.05 19.05 3.04
C VAL A 100 10.05 18.57 4.08
N VAL A 101 10.13 19.23 5.25
CA VAL A 101 11.00 18.81 6.35
C VAL A 101 10.65 17.41 6.84
N VAL A 102 9.36 17.10 6.99
CA VAL A 102 8.89 15.76 7.39
C VAL A 102 9.30 14.69 6.36
N VAL A 103 9.18 14.98 5.06
CA VAL A 103 9.66 14.08 4.00
C VAL A 103 11.17 13.86 4.12
N LEU A 104 11.95 14.93 4.28
CA LEU A 104 13.41 14.83 4.40
C LEU A 104 13.84 13.99 5.61
N VAL A 105 13.19 14.18 6.75
CA VAL A 105 13.45 13.37 7.96
C VAL A 105 13.08 11.91 7.73
N ALA A 106 11.87 11.63 7.23
CA ALA A 106 11.43 10.26 6.97
C ALA A 106 12.31 9.53 5.95
N MET A 107 12.69 10.21 4.86
CA MET A 107 13.60 9.67 3.85
C MET A 107 15.02 9.49 4.38
N SER A 108 15.51 10.37 5.27
CA SER A 108 16.81 10.20 5.92
C SER A 108 16.82 8.98 6.84
N CYS A 109 15.77 8.78 7.63
CA CYS A 109 15.61 7.56 8.45
C CYS A 109 15.60 6.30 7.57
N ALA A 110 14.84 6.30 6.47
CA ALA A 110 14.82 5.19 5.52
C ALA A 110 16.20 4.97 4.87
N GLY A 111 16.91 6.03 4.53
CA GLY A 111 18.26 6.00 3.95
C GLY A 111 19.29 5.40 4.93
N ILE A 112 19.27 5.80 6.20
CA ILE A 112 20.14 5.24 7.24
C ILE A 112 19.88 3.74 7.41
N LEU A 113 18.62 3.32 7.45
CA LEU A 113 18.25 1.91 7.52
C LEU A 113 18.70 1.14 6.27
N ALA A 114 18.64 1.75 5.09
CA ALA A 114 19.08 1.14 3.85
C ALA A 114 20.60 0.86 3.82
N LEU A 115 21.41 1.58 4.60
CA LEU A 115 22.85 1.30 4.73
C LEU A 115 23.15 -0.05 5.40
N TYR A 116 22.19 -0.64 6.11
CA TYR A 116 22.29 -1.99 6.65
C TYR A 116 22.19 -3.08 5.56
N LEU A 117 21.63 -2.73 4.40
CA LEU A 117 21.32 -3.69 3.34
C LEU A 117 22.52 -3.93 2.42
N ASN A 118 22.50 -5.07 1.72
CA ASN A 118 23.52 -5.36 0.71
C ASN A 118 23.47 -4.34 -0.46
N PRO A 119 24.58 -4.15 -1.22
CA PRO A 119 24.65 -3.12 -2.26
C PRO A 119 23.55 -3.19 -3.32
N PHE A 120 23.19 -4.41 -3.75
CA PHE A 120 22.11 -4.60 -4.73
C PHE A 120 20.77 -4.10 -4.19
N THR A 121 20.47 -4.43 -2.94
CA THR A 121 19.23 -4.00 -2.26
C THR A 121 19.22 -2.50 -1.98
N PHE A 122 20.35 -1.91 -1.60
CA PHE A 122 20.47 -0.47 -1.42
C PHE A 122 20.11 0.28 -2.70
N TRP A 123 20.61 -0.16 -3.86
CA TRP A 123 20.27 0.46 -5.14
C TRP A 123 18.81 0.25 -5.55
N LEU A 124 18.17 -0.85 -5.14
CA LEU A 124 16.71 -1.01 -5.29
C LEU A 124 15.93 0.00 -4.43
N CYS A 125 16.38 0.31 -3.21
CA CYS A 125 15.80 1.39 -2.41
C CYS A 125 15.92 2.74 -3.13
N VAL A 126 17.09 3.04 -3.71
CA VAL A 126 17.30 4.26 -4.50
C VAL A 126 16.38 4.30 -5.72
N ALA A 127 16.24 3.18 -6.44
CA ALA A 127 15.36 3.06 -7.60
C ALA A 127 13.87 3.20 -7.25
N ALA A 128 13.46 2.88 -6.02
CA ALA A 128 12.09 3.09 -5.55
C ALA A 128 11.74 4.57 -5.38
N VAL A 129 12.73 5.42 -5.05
CA VAL A 129 12.49 6.84 -4.68
C VAL A 129 11.80 7.63 -5.80
N PRO A 130 12.25 7.62 -7.06
CA PRO A 130 11.55 8.32 -8.15
C PRO A 130 10.10 7.84 -8.30
N VAL A 131 9.85 6.53 -8.18
CA VAL A 131 8.49 5.98 -8.30
C VAL A 131 7.60 6.51 -7.17
N ILE A 132 8.10 6.54 -5.94
CA ILE A 132 7.38 7.09 -4.78
C ILE A 132 7.12 8.60 -4.93
N VAL A 133 8.10 9.34 -5.44
CA VAL A 133 7.99 10.81 -5.61
C VAL A 133 7.00 11.16 -6.70
N PHE A 134 6.98 10.40 -7.80
CA PHE A 134 6.22 10.77 -9.00
C PHE A 134 4.90 10.03 -9.16
N TYR A 135 4.61 8.94 -8.44
CA TYR A 135 3.33 8.25 -8.60
C TYR A 135 2.08 9.14 -8.42
N PRO A 136 2.05 10.17 -7.53
CA PRO A 136 0.85 11.00 -7.38
C PRO A 136 0.51 11.78 -8.66
N SER A 137 1.51 12.07 -9.50
CA SER A 137 1.30 12.70 -10.81
C SER A 137 0.47 11.83 -11.76
N ALA A 138 0.47 10.50 -11.57
CA ALA A 138 -0.26 9.56 -12.40
C ALA A 138 -1.78 9.86 -12.41
N LYS A 139 -2.33 10.37 -11.30
CA LYS A 139 -3.75 10.74 -11.20
C LYS A 139 -4.18 11.80 -12.22
N ARG A 140 -3.23 12.58 -12.75
CA ARG A 140 -3.48 13.65 -13.74
C ARG A 140 -3.38 13.15 -15.18
N VAL A 141 -2.61 12.10 -15.44
CA VAL A 141 -2.22 11.71 -16.81
C VAL A 141 -2.60 10.28 -17.18
N PHE A 142 -2.61 9.35 -16.22
CA PHE A 142 -2.76 7.93 -16.47
C PHE A 142 -4.16 7.44 -16.04
N PRO A 143 -4.89 6.65 -16.86
CA PRO A 143 -6.26 6.24 -16.52
C PRO A 143 -6.37 5.34 -15.28
N ILE A 144 -5.32 4.58 -14.96
CA ILE A 144 -5.29 3.62 -13.85
C ILE A 144 -4.10 3.96 -12.93
N PRO A 145 -4.07 5.12 -12.25
CA PRO A 145 -2.93 5.50 -11.40
C PRO A 145 -2.63 4.49 -10.29
N GLN A 146 -3.62 3.69 -9.90
CA GLN A 146 -3.49 2.56 -8.98
C GLN A 146 -2.46 1.53 -9.47
N LEU A 147 -2.25 1.38 -10.79
CA LEU A 147 -1.18 0.52 -11.32
C LEU A 147 0.20 1.07 -10.98
N VAL A 148 0.39 2.38 -11.09
CA VAL A 148 1.66 3.04 -10.76
C VAL A 148 1.94 2.93 -9.27
N LEU A 149 0.92 3.13 -8.42
CA LEU A 149 1.01 2.87 -6.99
C LEU A 149 1.36 1.40 -6.71
N SER A 150 0.72 0.46 -7.39
CA SER A 150 0.96 -0.98 -7.21
C SER A 150 2.39 -1.37 -7.56
N ILE A 151 2.97 -0.77 -8.60
CA ILE A 151 4.38 -0.94 -8.94
C ILE A 151 5.29 -0.35 -7.85
N ALA A 152 4.95 0.82 -7.31
CA ALA A 152 5.68 1.41 -6.17
C ALA A 152 5.67 0.47 -4.95
N TRP A 153 4.53 -0.14 -4.66
CA TRP A 153 4.39 -1.12 -3.58
C TRP A 153 5.12 -2.42 -3.87
N GLY A 154 5.25 -2.80 -5.15
CA GLY A 154 6.05 -3.94 -5.58
C GLY A 154 7.52 -3.84 -5.15
N PHE A 155 8.09 -2.64 -4.98
CA PHE A 155 9.44 -2.50 -4.43
C PHE A 155 9.58 -3.07 -3.02
N ALA A 156 8.51 -3.12 -2.22
CA ALA A 156 8.53 -3.76 -0.92
C ALA A 156 8.94 -5.25 -1.02
N VAL A 157 8.48 -5.95 -2.07
CA VAL A 157 8.88 -7.33 -2.36
C VAL A 157 10.33 -7.39 -2.84
N LEU A 158 10.69 -6.56 -3.84
CA LEU A 158 12.03 -6.61 -4.44
C LEU A 158 13.11 -6.35 -3.39
N ILE A 159 12.95 -5.28 -2.60
CA ILE A 159 13.89 -4.87 -1.56
C ILE A 159 13.99 -5.95 -0.47
N SER A 160 12.85 -6.43 0.04
CA SER A 160 12.87 -7.37 1.17
C SER A 160 13.37 -8.76 0.78
N TRP A 161 13.07 -9.21 -0.44
CA TRP A 161 13.60 -10.48 -0.95
C TRP A 161 15.11 -10.37 -1.17
N SER A 162 15.55 -9.35 -1.90
CA SER A 162 16.96 -9.19 -2.24
C SER A 162 17.82 -8.88 -1.02
N ALA A 163 17.25 -8.33 0.06
CA ALA A 163 17.94 -8.11 1.31
C ALA A 163 18.50 -9.44 1.89
N VAL A 164 17.78 -10.55 1.65
CA VAL A 164 18.18 -11.90 2.07
C VAL A 164 19.09 -12.56 1.03
N THR A 165 18.70 -12.55 -0.24
CA THR A 165 19.34 -13.39 -1.28
C THR A 165 20.45 -12.68 -2.07
N GLY A 166 20.53 -11.35 -2.00
CA GLY A 166 21.43 -10.53 -2.83
C GLY A 166 21.09 -10.50 -4.32
N ASN A 167 19.95 -11.07 -4.73
CA ASN A 167 19.49 -11.15 -6.13
C ASN A 167 17.96 -11.27 -6.23
N LEU A 168 17.42 -11.22 -7.45
CA LEU A 168 16.01 -11.50 -7.72
C LEU A 168 15.88 -12.86 -8.42
N GLN A 169 14.98 -13.69 -7.92
CA GLN A 169 14.76 -15.06 -8.39
C GLN A 169 13.38 -15.16 -9.07
N PRO A 170 13.10 -16.25 -9.83
CA PRO A 170 11.77 -16.46 -10.41
C PRO A 170 10.63 -16.38 -9.37
N ALA A 171 10.85 -16.93 -8.17
CA ALA A 171 9.91 -16.82 -7.06
C ALA A 171 9.63 -15.36 -6.65
N THR A 172 10.65 -14.50 -6.64
CA THR A 172 10.50 -13.06 -6.36
C THR A 172 9.52 -12.41 -7.32
N TRP A 173 9.57 -12.74 -8.62
CA TRP A 173 8.70 -12.15 -9.63
C TRP A 173 7.25 -12.62 -9.52
N PHE A 174 7.00 -13.87 -9.13
CA PHE A 174 5.64 -14.33 -8.84
C PHE A 174 5.06 -13.61 -7.62
N LEU A 175 5.84 -13.45 -6.55
CA LEU A 175 5.40 -12.70 -5.37
C LEU A 175 5.19 -11.21 -5.69
N TRP A 176 6.05 -10.63 -6.52
CA TRP A 176 5.94 -9.24 -6.98
C TRP A 176 4.66 -9.05 -7.81
N ALA A 177 4.39 -9.92 -8.77
CA ALA A 177 3.19 -9.87 -9.60
C ALA A 177 1.91 -10.10 -8.77
N ALA A 178 1.94 -11.01 -7.79
CA ALA A 178 0.87 -11.17 -6.82
C ALA A 178 0.63 -9.87 -6.03
N THR A 179 1.69 -9.23 -5.55
CA THR A 179 1.60 -7.96 -4.81
C THR A 179 1.04 -6.83 -5.66
N VAL A 180 1.48 -6.70 -6.91
CA VAL A 180 0.99 -5.67 -7.83
C VAL A 180 -0.49 -5.87 -8.13
N THR A 181 -0.90 -7.10 -8.47
CA THR A 181 -2.32 -7.40 -8.75
C THR A 181 -3.21 -7.29 -7.52
N TRP A 182 -2.69 -7.68 -6.35
CA TRP A 182 -3.43 -7.55 -5.09
C TRP A 182 -3.65 -6.08 -4.74
N THR A 183 -2.60 -5.26 -4.89
CA THR A 183 -2.66 -3.81 -4.69
C THR A 183 -3.62 -3.16 -5.65
N LEU A 184 -3.59 -3.53 -6.93
CA LEU A 184 -4.59 -3.07 -7.91
C LEU A 184 -6.02 -3.40 -7.48
N GLY A 185 -6.25 -4.61 -6.96
CA GLY A 185 -7.55 -5.06 -6.46
C GLY A 185 -8.07 -4.18 -5.33
N PHE A 186 -7.40 -4.20 -4.17
CA PHE A 186 -7.88 -3.48 -3.00
C PHE A 186 -7.82 -1.95 -3.15
N ASP A 187 -6.88 -1.41 -3.94
CA ASP A 187 -6.77 0.04 -4.13
C ASP A 187 -7.78 0.56 -5.16
N THR A 188 -8.22 -0.29 -6.10
CA THR A 188 -9.41 0.01 -6.92
C THR A 188 -10.66 0.05 -6.06
N VAL A 189 -10.82 -0.91 -5.12
CA VAL A 189 -11.92 -0.85 -4.14
C VAL A 189 -11.85 0.43 -3.31
N TYR A 190 -10.65 0.84 -2.91
CA TYR A 190 -10.46 2.09 -2.16
C TYR A 190 -10.85 3.32 -3.01
N ALA A 191 -10.47 3.35 -4.29
CA ALA A 191 -10.81 4.43 -5.21
C ALA A 191 -12.33 4.52 -5.50
N MET A 192 -13.08 3.41 -5.40
CA MET A 192 -14.54 3.42 -5.59
C MET A 192 -15.26 4.30 -4.55
N SER A 193 -14.68 4.56 -3.37
CA SER A 193 -15.29 5.47 -2.40
C SER A 193 -15.27 6.94 -2.85
N ASP A 194 -14.30 7.29 -3.69
CA ASP A 194 -14.00 8.66 -4.09
C ASP A 194 -14.45 8.94 -5.54
N ARG A 195 -15.12 7.98 -6.20
CA ARG A 195 -15.52 8.05 -7.62
C ARG A 195 -16.28 9.33 -7.99
N ASP A 196 -17.25 9.74 -7.17
CA ASP A 196 -18.05 10.94 -7.43
C ASP A 196 -17.22 12.22 -7.39
N ASP A 197 -16.25 12.29 -6.48
CA ASP A 197 -15.39 13.46 -6.29
C ASP A 197 -14.30 13.50 -7.37
N ASP A 198 -13.69 12.34 -7.69
CA ASP A 198 -12.73 12.20 -8.78
C ASP A 198 -13.34 12.66 -10.11
N GLN A 199 -14.60 12.27 -10.39
CA GLN A 199 -15.30 12.64 -11.63
C GLN A 199 -15.50 14.16 -11.73
N LYS A 200 -15.93 14.81 -10.64
CA LYS A 200 -16.14 16.26 -10.60
C LYS A 200 -14.84 17.03 -10.80
N LEU A 201 -13.74 16.51 -10.26
CA LEU A 201 -12.42 17.15 -10.31
C LEU A 201 -11.63 16.81 -11.59
N GLY A 202 -12.14 15.92 -12.44
CA GLY A 202 -11.43 15.44 -13.62
C GLY A 202 -10.15 14.64 -13.29
N VAL A 203 -10.08 14.10 -12.07
CA VAL A 203 -8.98 13.24 -11.61
C VAL A 203 -9.20 11.83 -12.16
N LYS A 204 -8.14 11.19 -12.66
CA LYS A 204 -8.22 9.82 -13.17
C LYS A 204 -8.11 8.82 -12.01
N SER A 205 -8.88 7.74 -12.07
CA SER A 205 -8.79 6.61 -11.15
C SER A 205 -9.26 5.34 -11.85
N SER A 206 -8.80 4.18 -11.38
CA SER A 206 -9.24 2.87 -11.89
C SER A 206 -10.75 2.69 -11.74
N ALA A 207 -11.32 3.20 -10.65
CA ALA A 207 -12.77 3.21 -10.42
C ALA A 207 -13.53 3.96 -11.53
N LEU A 208 -13.00 5.10 -12.00
CA LEU A 208 -13.59 5.82 -13.14
C LEU A 208 -13.30 5.14 -14.47
N PHE A 209 -12.10 4.62 -14.67
CA PHE A 209 -11.71 3.97 -15.92
C PHE A 209 -12.53 2.71 -16.20
N PHE A 210 -12.72 1.85 -15.18
CA PHE A 210 -13.54 0.65 -15.31
C PHE A 210 -15.04 0.94 -15.19
N GLY A 211 -15.41 2.07 -14.59
CA GLY A 211 -16.79 2.48 -14.45
C GLY A 211 -17.63 1.40 -13.76
N ASP A 212 -18.69 0.97 -14.44
CA ASP A 212 -19.61 -0.03 -13.89
C ASP A 212 -19.01 -1.44 -13.85
N TYR A 213 -17.90 -1.67 -14.56
CA TYR A 213 -17.12 -2.91 -14.53
C TYR A 213 -16.03 -2.91 -13.44
N ALA A 214 -15.99 -1.91 -12.56
CA ALA A 214 -15.00 -1.86 -11.48
C ALA A 214 -15.03 -3.11 -10.57
N PRO A 215 -16.20 -3.66 -10.17
CA PRO A 215 -16.25 -4.93 -9.43
C PRO A 215 -15.62 -6.11 -10.19
N GLU A 216 -15.87 -6.22 -11.49
CA GLU A 216 -15.32 -7.25 -12.37
C GLU A 216 -13.81 -7.11 -12.52
N ALA A 217 -13.30 -5.89 -12.67
CA ALA A 217 -11.87 -5.62 -12.70
C ALA A 217 -11.20 -6.02 -11.37
N VAL A 218 -11.80 -5.68 -10.22
CA VAL A 218 -11.33 -6.10 -8.90
C VAL A 218 -11.30 -7.63 -8.77
N GLY A 219 -12.37 -8.32 -9.21
CA GLY A 219 -12.43 -9.78 -9.22
C GLY A 219 -11.33 -10.41 -10.07
N LEU A 220 -11.04 -9.83 -11.25
CA LEU A 220 -9.95 -10.26 -12.11
C LEU A 220 -8.58 -10.07 -11.44
N PHE A 221 -8.37 -8.92 -10.80
CA PHE A 221 -7.12 -8.64 -10.08
C PHE A 221 -6.87 -9.62 -8.93
N PHE A 222 -7.87 -9.90 -8.10
CA PHE A 222 -7.73 -10.92 -7.06
C PHE A 222 -7.55 -12.33 -7.63
N THR A 223 -8.20 -12.67 -8.75
CA THR A 223 -7.98 -13.95 -9.44
C THR A 223 -6.54 -14.06 -9.93
N ALA A 224 -5.99 -12.99 -10.50
CA ALA A 224 -4.58 -12.95 -10.91
C ALA A 224 -3.63 -13.07 -9.70
N THR A 225 -3.94 -12.41 -8.58
CA THR A 225 -3.20 -12.57 -7.32
C THR A 225 -3.16 -14.03 -6.88
N VAL A 226 -4.31 -14.71 -6.87
CA VAL A 226 -4.40 -16.14 -6.54
C VAL A 226 -3.53 -16.97 -7.47
N GLY A 227 -3.59 -16.72 -8.79
CA GLY A 227 -2.78 -17.44 -9.78
C GLY A 227 -1.27 -17.29 -9.53
N PHE A 228 -0.81 -16.06 -9.26
CA PHE A 228 0.60 -15.81 -8.96
C PHE A 228 1.05 -16.39 -7.62
N LEU A 229 0.21 -16.31 -6.57
CA LEU A 229 0.50 -16.93 -5.27
C LEU A 229 0.51 -18.47 -5.36
N ALA A 230 -0.43 -19.08 -6.08
CA ALA A 230 -0.43 -20.52 -6.31
C ALA A 230 0.84 -20.95 -7.07
N ARG A 231 1.23 -20.20 -8.11
CA ARG A 231 2.47 -20.48 -8.85
C ARG A 231 3.70 -20.35 -7.97
N LEU A 232 3.76 -19.33 -7.11
CA LEU A 232 4.80 -19.15 -6.11
C LEU A 232 4.86 -20.37 -5.17
N GLY A 233 3.73 -20.80 -4.62
CA GLY A 233 3.63 -21.97 -3.75
C GLY A 233 4.16 -23.24 -4.41
N PHE A 234 3.84 -23.48 -5.68
CA PHE A 234 4.40 -24.61 -6.43
C PHE A 234 5.91 -24.50 -6.66
N VAL A 235 6.41 -23.32 -7.05
CA VAL A 235 7.84 -23.10 -7.33
C VAL A 235 8.68 -23.25 -6.06
N MET A 236 8.17 -22.78 -4.93
CA MET A 236 8.83 -22.85 -3.63
C MET A 236 8.52 -24.15 -2.87
N GLN A 237 7.71 -25.04 -3.44
CA GLN A 237 7.26 -26.29 -2.80
C GLN A 237 6.65 -26.06 -1.40
N LEU A 238 5.85 -24.99 -1.26
CA LEU A 238 5.19 -24.69 0.01
C LEU A 238 4.16 -25.77 0.33
N HIS A 239 4.16 -26.16 1.59
CA HIS A 239 3.31 -27.21 2.14
C HIS A 239 1.90 -26.69 2.50
N TRP A 240 1.10 -27.54 3.14
CA TRP A 240 -0.35 -27.37 3.32
C TRP A 240 -0.73 -26.08 4.08
N GLY A 241 0.12 -25.60 4.99
CA GLY A 241 -0.12 -24.34 5.73
C GLY A 241 -0.35 -23.14 4.79
N PHE A 242 0.40 -23.07 3.70
CA PHE A 242 0.24 -22.04 2.67
C PHE A 242 -1.07 -22.18 1.91
N TRP A 243 -1.40 -23.40 1.47
CA TRP A 243 -2.59 -23.67 0.67
C TRP A 243 -3.89 -23.43 1.45
N ILE A 244 -3.92 -23.73 2.76
CA ILE A 244 -5.05 -23.38 3.62
C ILE A 244 -5.22 -21.87 3.71
N ALA A 245 -4.15 -21.13 3.97
CA ALA A 245 -4.23 -19.66 4.05
C ALA A 245 -4.66 -19.04 2.71
N LEU A 246 -4.17 -19.57 1.58
CA LEU A 246 -4.63 -19.15 0.25
C LEU A 246 -6.11 -19.46 0.04
N GLY A 247 -6.60 -20.62 0.49
CA GLY A 247 -8.02 -20.96 0.47
C GLY A 247 -8.88 -19.98 1.27
N VAL A 248 -8.43 -19.59 2.47
CA VAL A 248 -9.11 -18.56 3.29
C VAL A 248 -9.11 -17.20 2.58
N ALA A 249 -8.01 -16.80 1.96
CA ALA A 249 -7.93 -15.57 1.18
C ALA A 249 -8.89 -15.58 -0.01
N ILE A 250 -8.99 -16.69 -0.75
CA ILE A 250 -9.93 -16.88 -1.86
C ILE A 250 -11.37 -16.69 -1.40
N ILE A 251 -11.77 -17.31 -0.29
CA ILE A 251 -13.12 -17.14 0.27
C ILE A 251 -13.38 -15.67 0.60
N GLY A 252 -12.42 -14.99 1.24
CA GLY A 252 -12.50 -13.57 1.55
C GLY A 252 -12.67 -12.70 0.29
N TRP A 253 -11.88 -12.94 -0.76
CA TRP A 253 -11.95 -12.19 -2.01
C TRP A 253 -13.21 -12.47 -2.83
N ILE A 254 -13.72 -13.71 -2.83
CA ILE A 254 -15.03 -14.04 -3.42
C ILE A 254 -16.12 -13.26 -2.68
N TRP A 255 -16.08 -13.24 -1.35
CA TRP A 255 -17.04 -12.47 -0.57
C TRP A 255 -16.96 -10.97 -0.86
N HIS A 256 -15.75 -10.40 -0.94
CA HIS A 256 -15.56 -9.00 -1.37
C HIS A 256 -16.16 -8.74 -2.75
N TYR A 257 -15.86 -9.58 -3.73
CA TYR A 257 -16.39 -9.48 -5.08
C TYR A 257 -17.94 -9.51 -5.10
N THR A 258 -18.57 -10.42 -4.35
CA THR A 258 -20.04 -10.48 -4.27
C THR A 258 -20.65 -9.24 -3.63
N ARG A 259 -20.00 -8.65 -2.61
CA ARG A 259 -20.46 -7.40 -2.00
C ARG A 259 -20.35 -6.21 -2.97
N LEU A 260 -19.25 -6.12 -3.72
CA LEU A 260 -19.03 -5.04 -4.68
C LEU A 260 -20.02 -5.02 -5.84
N ARG A 261 -20.68 -6.15 -6.14
CA ARG A 261 -21.72 -6.26 -7.16
C ARG A 261 -23.12 -5.90 -6.67
N GLN A 262 -23.30 -5.59 -5.39
CA GLN A 262 -24.59 -5.16 -4.86
C GLN A 262 -24.90 -3.74 -5.39
N ALA A 263 -26.10 -3.54 -5.94
CA ALA A 263 -26.49 -2.27 -6.56
C ALA A 263 -26.42 -1.08 -5.57
N ASP A 264 -26.81 -1.30 -4.32
CA ASP A 264 -26.89 -0.25 -3.28
C ASP A 264 -25.81 -0.42 -2.20
N ILE A 265 -24.55 -0.63 -2.60
CA ILE A 265 -23.44 -0.78 -1.65
C ILE A 265 -23.19 0.54 -0.88
N PRO A 266 -23.24 0.54 0.47
CA PRO A 266 -22.95 1.74 1.25
C PRO A 266 -21.47 2.15 1.13
N LYS A 267 -21.19 3.45 0.97
CA LYS A 267 -19.82 4.00 0.86
C LYS A 267 -18.83 3.50 1.94
N PRO A 268 -19.21 3.34 3.23
CA PRO A 268 -18.29 2.82 4.25
C PRO A 268 -17.76 1.40 4.01
N VAL A 269 -18.46 0.59 3.19
CA VAL A 269 -18.09 -0.79 2.89
C VAL A 269 -16.78 -0.87 2.11
N TYR A 270 -16.49 0.09 1.22
CA TYR A 270 -15.21 0.14 0.48
C TYR A 270 -14.02 0.20 1.45
N GLY A 271 -14.10 1.07 2.46
CA GLY A 271 -13.09 1.17 3.50
C GLY A 271 -13.02 -0.07 4.41
N GLU A 272 -14.13 -0.77 4.60
CA GLU A 272 -14.17 -2.05 5.33
C GLU A 272 -13.41 -3.15 4.57
N ILE A 273 -13.69 -3.30 3.27
CA ILE A 273 -13.02 -4.27 2.40
C ILE A 273 -11.51 -3.99 2.34
N PHE A 274 -11.11 -2.73 2.24
CA PHE A 274 -9.69 -2.35 2.32
C PHE A 274 -9.04 -2.80 3.64
N ARG A 275 -9.69 -2.54 4.79
CA ARG A 275 -9.18 -2.98 6.10
C ARG A 275 -9.14 -4.50 6.24
N GLN A 276 -10.11 -5.22 5.67
CA GLN A 276 -10.11 -6.68 5.67
C GLN A 276 -8.96 -7.26 4.85
N ASN A 277 -8.56 -6.59 3.76
CA ASN A 277 -7.38 -7.00 3.01
C ASN A 277 -6.10 -6.92 3.86
N VAL A 278 -5.98 -5.97 4.78
CA VAL A 278 -4.86 -5.97 5.76
C VAL A 278 -4.77 -7.32 6.49
N TRP A 279 -5.91 -7.82 6.98
CA TRP A 279 -5.99 -9.08 7.72
C TRP A 279 -5.74 -10.31 6.82
N ILE A 280 -6.33 -10.34 5.62
CA ILE A 280 -6.02 -11.37 4.62
C ILE A 280 -4.52 -11.40 4.34
N GLY A 281 -3.89 -10.22 4.29
CA GLY A 281 -2.47 -10.02 4.22
C GLY A 281 -1.67 -10.80 5.28
N PHE A 282 -2.05 -10.62 6.55
CA PHE A 282 -1.45 -11.32 7.68
C PHE A 282 -1.78 -12.82 7.72
N VAL A 283 -2.98 -13.22 7.29
CA VAL A 283 -3.35 -14.65 7.15
C VAL A 283 -2.42 -15.33 6.14
N LEU A 284 -2.20 -14.70 4.99
CA LEU A 284 -1.26 -15.20 3.98
C LEU A 284 0.18 -15.23 4.51
N LEU A 285 0.61 -14.22 5.29
CA LEU A 285 1.93 -14.23 5.93
C LEU A 285 2.08 -15.44 6.86
N ALA A 286 1.10 -15.67 7.74
CA ALA A 286 1.09 -16.82 8.64
C ALA A 286 1.10 -18.15 7.87
N GLY A 287 0.34 -18.24 6.77
CA GLY A 287 0.34 -19.40 5.89
C GLY A 287 1.67 -19.62 5.16
N MET A 288 2.34 -18.56 4.72
CA MET A 288 3.68 -18.65 4.12
C MET A 288 4.71 -19.16 5.13
N ILE A 289 4.70 -18.64 6.36
CA ILE A 289 5.58 -19.12 7.44
C ILE A 289 5.24 -20.58 7.78
N GLY A 290 3.95 -20.90 7.96
CA GLY A 290 3.51 -22.26 8.26
C GLY A 290 3.87 -23.25 7.17
N GLY A 291 3.67 -22.90 5.89
CA GLY A 291 3.97 -23.75 4.74
C GLY A 291 5.47 -23.90 4.41
N LEU A 292 6.35 -23.17 5.10
CA LEU A 292 7.80 -23.40 5.07
C LEU A 292 8.26 -24.41 6.14
N VAL A 293 7.46 -24.65 7.17
CA VAL A 293 7.81 -25.50 8.34
C VAL A 293 7.04 -26.82 8.36
N LEU A 294 5.77 -26.81 7.95
CA LEU A 294 4.79 -27.90 8.02
C LEU A 294 4.25 -28.23 6.64
#